data_AF-A0A8S3HY01-F1
#
_entry.id   AF-A0A8S3HY01-F1
#
_cell.length_a   1.000
_cell.length_b   1.000
_cell.length_c   1.000
_cell.angle_alpha   90.00
_cell.angle_beta   90.00
_cell.angle_gamma   90.00
#
_symmetry.space_group_name_H-M   'P 1'
#
loop_
_entity.id
_entity.type
_entity.pdbx_description
1 polymer ?
#
loop_
_entity_poly.entity_id
_entity_poly.type
_entity_poly.pdbx_seq_one_letter_code
_entity_poly.pdbx_strand_id
1 'polypeptide(L)'
;MFKNVVPILTARIPIIKAKYSQSGTEIDISLNNILPLENTRLLKTYSNIDPRVRELGVMVKYFAKKFNIGDASHGTLSSYAYTIMVIHFLQQIQPPVLRDPKSIESPITQTCVGWNVYFYNDLTKL
;
A
#
# COMPACT_ATOMS: atom_id res chain seq x y z
N MET A 1 0.03 23.63 -14.36
CA MET A 1 1.38 24.04 -13.90
C MET A 1 1.61 23.46 -12.51
N PHE A 2 2.83 23.08 -12.12
CA PHE A 2 3.10 22.64 -10.74
C PHE A 2 3.45 23.84 -9.87
N LYS A 3 3.01 23.82 -8.61
CA LYS A 3 3.33 24.83 -7.58
C LYS A 3 3.91 24.15 -6.35
N ASN A 4 4.61 24.92 -5.50
CA ASN A 4 5.17 24.46 -4.23
C ASN A 4 6.05 23.21 -4.39
N VAL A 5 7.01 23.28 -5.31
CA VAL A 5 7.97 22.19 -5.54
C VAL A 5 9.02 22.23 -4.43
N VAL A 6 9.01 21.23 -3.56
CA VAL A 6 9.87 21.16 -2.38
C VAL A 6 10.58 19.80 -2.34
N PRO A 7 11.93 19.77 -2.39
CA PRO A 7 12.68 18.54 -2.19
C PRO A 7 12.71 18.15 -0.70
N ILE A 8 12.49 16.88 -0.41
CA ILE A 8 12.64 16.27 0.92
C ILE A 8 13.70 15.17 0.79
N LEU A 9 14.96 15.55 1.00
CA LEU A 9 16.12 14.68 0.77
C LEU A 9 16.57 13.92 2.03
N THR A 10 16.13 14.35 3.21
CA THR A 10 16.50 13.78 4.51
C THR A 10 15.66 12.58 4.92
N ALA A 11 14.55 12.31 4.21
CA ALA A 11 13.72 11.15 4.46
C ALA A 11 14.43 9.85 4.03
N ARG A 12 14.03 8.71 4.60
CA ARG A 12 14.54 7.38 4.23
C ARG A 12 14.48 7.14 2.71
N ILE A 13 13.40 7.58 2.07
CA ILE A 13 13.26 7.62 0.62
C ILE A 13 13.19 9.10 0.23
N PRO A 14 14.20 9.65 -0.44
CA PRO A 14 14.17 11.01 -0.94
C PRO A 14 13.02 11.22 -1.94
N ILE A 15 12.27 12.31 -1.76
CA ILE A 15 11.14 12.67 -2.62
C ILE A 15 11.16 14.15 -3.01
N ILE A 16 10.52 14.48 -4.12
CA ILE A 16 10.12 15.83 -4.49
C ILE A 16 8.62 15.93 -4.29
N LYS A 17 8.17 16.81 -3.39
CA LYS A 17 6.77 17.16 -3.24
C LYS A 17 6.40 18.29 -4.19
N ALA A 18 5.24 18.21 -4.81
CA ALA A 18 4.68 19.27 -5.63
C ALA A 18 3.16 19.30 -5.50
N LYS A 19 2.53 20.40 -5.91
CA LYS A 19 1.07 20.53 -5.96
C LYS A 19 0.62 20.84 -7.38
N TYR A 20 -0.30 20.05 -7.91
CA TYR A 20 -0.88 20.32 -9.23
C TYR A 20 -1.87 21.50 -9.15
N SER A 21 -1.64 22.55 -9.95
CA SER A 21 -2.34 23.82 -9.79
C SER A 21 -3.85 23.78 -10.05
N GLN A 22 -4.32 22.88 -10.93
CA GLN A 22 -5.73 22.84 -11.34
C GLN A 22 -6.60 22.10 -10.34
N SER A 23 -6.13 20.96 -9.82
CA SER A 23 -6.90 20.14 -8.88
C SER A 23 -6.53 20.38 -7.42
N GLY A 24 -5.38 21.01 -7.15
CA GLY A 24 -4.81 21.09 -5.82
C GLY A 24 -4.24 19.77 -5.30
N THR A 25 -4.09 18.75 -6.14
CA THR A 25 -3.55 17.44 -5.76
C THR A 25 -2.08 17.54 -5.36
N GLU A 26 -1.75 17.00 -4.19
CA GLU A 26 -0.38 16.81 -3.74
C GLU A 26 0.26 15.61 -4.44
N ILE A 27 1.51 15.76 -4.85
CA ILE A 27 2.26 14.80 -5.66
C ILE A 27 3.60 14.58 -4.99
N ASP A 28 3.91 13.31 -4.72
CA ASP A 28 5.21 12.87 -4.24
C ASP A 28 5.92 12.12 -5.38
N ILE A 29 7.10 12.60 -5.78
CA ILE A 29 7.93 11.98 -6.82
C ILE A 29 9.15 11.36 -6.14
N SER A 30 9.33 10.06 -6.27
CA SER A 30 10.53 9.32 -5.82
C SER A 30 11.30 8.78 -7.01
N LEU A 31 12.63 8.66 -6.88
CA LEU A 31 13.51 8.13 -7.93
C LEU A 31 13.91 6.69 -7.61
N ASN A 32 13.82 5.79 -8.61
CA ASN A 32 14.24 4.38 -8.53
C ASN A 32 13.63 3.57 -7.36
N ASN A 33 12.49 4.01 -6.83
CA ASN A 33 11.79 3.33 -5.75
C ASN A 33 10.77 2.33 -6.31
N ILE A 34 11.27 1.19 -6.79
CA ILE A 34 10.47 0.20 -7.53
C ILE A 34 9.73 -0.81 -6.64
N LEU A 35 10.21 -1.06 -5.41
CA LEU A 35 9.58 -2.02 -4.49
C LEU A 35 8.12 -1.65 -4.11
N PRO A 36 7.77 -0.37 -3.90
CA PRO A 36 6.38 0.03 -3.69
C PRO A 36 5.43 -0.29 -4.85
N LEU A 37 5.93 -0.44 -6.08
CA LEU A 37 5.11 -0.87 -7.21
C LEU A 37 4.62 -2.31 -7.00
N GLU A 38 5.51 -3.20 -6.54
CA GLU A 38 5.15 -4.59 -6.21
C GLU A 38 4.20 -4.67 -5.02
N ASN A 39 4.41 -3.85 -3.99
CA ASN A 39 3.47 -3.77 -2.86
C ASN A 39 2.11 -3.25 -3.31
N THR A 40 2.05 -2.28 -4.22
CA THR A 40 0.80 -1.77 -4.79
C THR A 40 0.09 -2.85 -5.59
N ARG A 41 0.83 -3.65 -6.38
CA ARG A 41 0.30 -4.81 -7.11
C ARG A 41 -0.31 -5.82 -6.13
N LEU A 42 0.38 -6.12 -5.04
CA LEU A 42 -0.08 -7.06 -4.01
C LEU A 42 -1.36 -6.58 -3.33
N LEU A 43 -1.40 -5.32 -2.88
CA LEU A 43 -2.58 -4.73 -2.26
C LEU A 43 -3.78 -4.72 -3.21
N LYS A 44 -3.55 -4.46 -4.50
CA LYS A 44 -4.59 -4.54 -5.53
C LYS A 44 -5.14 -5.96 -5.65
N THR A 45 -4.27 -6.97 -5.66
CA THR A 45 -4.70 -8.38 -5.68
C THR A 45 -5.56 -8.72 -4.47
N TYR A 46 -5.13 -8.39 -3.24
CA TYR A 46 -5.98 -8.59 -2.05
C TYR A 46 -7.34 -7.90 -2.16
N SER A 47 -7.36 -6.66 -2.66
CA SER A 47 -8.59 -5.89 -2.82
C SER A 47 -9.58 -6.48 -3.84
N ASN A 48 -9.08 -7.34 -4.73
CA ASN A 48 -9.88 -8.02 -5.74
C ASN A 48 -10.27 -9.44 -5.33
N ILE A 49 -9.65 -10.03 -4.31
CA ILE A 49 -10.02 -11.36 -3.79
C ILE A 49 -11.38 -11.27 -3.09
N ASP A 50 -11.57 -10.26 -2.23
CA ASP A 50 -12.82 -10.10 -1.47
C ASP A 50 -13.17 -8.60 -1.32
N PRO A 51 -14.42 -8.18 -1.60
CA PRO A 51 -14.84 -6.78 -1.51
C PRO A 51 -14.69 -6.19 -0.10
N ARG A 52 -14.80 -7.01 0.95
CA ARG A 52 -14.69 -6.58 2.35
C ARG A 52 -13.31 -6.02 2.68
N VAL A 53 -12.27 -6.39 1.94
CA VAL A 53 -10.92 -5.79 2.07
C VAL A 53 -10.97 -4.30 1.78
N ARG A 54 -11.68 -3.90 0.71
CA ARG A 54 -11.83 -2.49 0.33
C ARG A 54 -12.72 -1.74 1.30
N GLU A 55 -13.85 -2.33 1.67
CA GLU A 55 -14.81 -1.73 2.60
C GLU A 55 -14.16 -1.46 3.96
N LEU A 56 -13.54 -2.48 4.55
CA LEU A 56 -12.86 -2.34 5.84
C LEU A 56 -11.63 -1.43 5.75
N GLY A 57 -10.88 -1.51 4.65
CA GLY A 57 -9.75 -0.60 4.41
C GLY A 57 -10.16 0.88 4.38
N VAL A 58 -11.28 1.20 3.72
CA VAL A 58 -11.83 2.57 3.69
C VAL A 58 -12.32 2.99 5.09
N MET A 59 -13.02 2.11 5.80
CA MET A 59 -13.51 2.39 7.15
C MET A 59 -12.38 2.68 8.13
N VAL A 60 -11.35 1.82 8.17
CA VAL A 60 -10.19 2.00 9.05
C VAL A 60 -9.40 3.25 8.67
N LYS A 61 -9.24 3.55 7.38
CA LYS A 61 -8.57 4.78 6.93
C LYS A 61 -9.34 6.04 7.35
N TYR A 62 -10.68 6.01 7.25
CA TYR A 62 -11.52 7.10 7.70
C TYR A 62 -11.41 7.30 9.22
N PHE A 63 -11.46 6.21 9.99
CA PHE A 63 -11.23 6.22 11.43
C PHE A 63 -9.88 6.85 11.77
N ALA A 64 -8.78 6.36 11.17
CA ALA A 64 -7.44 6.87 11.42
C ALA A 64 -7.31 8.38 11.11
N LYS A 65 -7.95 8.84 10.04
CA LYS A 65 -8.01 10.26 9.70
C LYS A 65 -8.80 11.07 10.74
N LYS A 66 -9.94 10.57 11.21
CA LYS A 66 -10.78 11.27 12.19
C LYS A 66 -10.11 11.45 13.55
N PHE A 67 -9.28 10.49 13.94
CA PHE A 67 -8.53 10.55 15.20
C PHE A 67 -7.10 11.10 15.04
N ASN A 68 -6.73 11.61 13.87
CA ASN A 68 -5.39 12.14 13.57
C ASN A 68 -4.24 11.15 13.85
N ILE A 69 -4.48 9.86 13.61
CA ILE A 69 -3.50 8.76 13.80
C ILE A 69 -3.02 8.15 12.48
N GLY A 70 -3.24 8.85 11.36
CA GLY A 70 -2.99 8.38 9.99
C GLY A 70 -1.84 9.08 9.24
N ASP A 71 -0.97 9.78 9.95
CA ASP A 71 0.13 10.57 9.38
C ASP A 71 1.51 10.14 9.93
N ALA A 72 2.24 9.40 9.09
CA ALA A 72 3.58 8.92 9.42
C ALA A 72 4.63 10.02 9.49
N SER A 73 4.41 11.18 8.86
CA SER A 73 5.33 12.31 8.97
C SER A 73 5.25 13.00 10.34
N HIS A 74 4.15 12.78 11.07
CA HIS A 74 3.91 13.29 12.42
C HIS A 74 4.00 12.18 13.50
N GLY A 75 4.67 11.07 13.20
CA GLY A 75 4.96 10.01 14.18
C GLY A 75 3.83 8.99 14.43
N THR A 76 2.77 9.00 13.62
CA THR A 76 1.69 8.00 13.70
C THR A 76 1.80 6.96 12.57
N LEU A 77 0.82 6.08 12.40
CA LEU A 77 0.88 5.05 11.36
C LEU A 77 0.50 5.60 9.99
N SER A 78 1.14 5.10 8.94
CA SER A 78 0.77 5.44 7.56
C SER A 78 -0.53 4.76 7.15
N SER A 79 -1.23 5.31 6.15
CA SER A 79 -2.36 4.63 5.52
C SER A 79 -2.00 3.23 5.00
N TYR A 80 -0.77 3.03 4.54
CA TYR A 80 -0.28 1.72 4.10
C TYR A 80 -0.20 0.72 5.26
N ALA A 81 0.29 1.14 6.43
CA ALA A 81 0.35 0.29 7.62
C ALA A 81 -1.05 -0.16 8.06
N TYR A 82 -2.03 0.75 8.09
CA TYR A 82 -3.42 0.37 8.37
C TYR A 82 -3.99 -0.63 7.37
N THR A 83 -3.70 -0.47 6.07
CA THR A 83 -4.14 -1.43 5.05
C THR A 83 -3.55 -2.83 5.29
N ILE A 84 -2.27 -2.93 5.67
CA ILE A 84 -1.65 -4.21 6.05
C ILE A 84 -2.35 -4.81 7.27
N MET A 85 -2.64 -4.01 8.29
CA MET A 85 -3.35 -4.49 9.49
C MET A 85 -4.73 -5.04 9.16
N VAL A 86 -5.47 -4.40 8.25
CA VAL A 86 -6.77 -4.88 7.76
C VAL A 86 -6.62 -6.23 7.04
N ILE A 87 -5.66 -6.34 6.13
CA ILE A 87 -5.38 -7.60 5.42
C ILE A 87 -5.03 -8.71 6.41
N HIS A 88 -4.14 -8.43 7.35
CA HIS A 88 -3.73 -9.39 8.37
C HIS A 88 -4.91 -9.82 9.23
N PHE A 89 -5.73 -8.88 9.70
CA PHE A 89 -6.94 -9.19 10.45
C PHE A 89 -7.85 -10.15 9.68
N LEU A 90 -8.15 -9.86 8.41
CA LEU A 90 -9.01 -10.70 7.56
C LEU A 90 -8.42 -12.09 7.27
N GLN A 91 -7.10 -12.25 7.33
CA GLN A 91 -6.43 -13.55 7.24
C GLN A 91 -6.53 -14.38 8.53
N GLN A 92 -6.65 -13.72 9.70
CA GLN A 92 -6.63 -14.39 11.00
C GLN A 92 -8.03 -14.69 11.58
N ILE A 93 -9.10 -14.08 11.04
CA ILE A 93 -10.46 -14.39 11.54
C ILE A 93 -10.83 -15.84 11.21
N GLN A 94 -11.70 -16.46 12.02
CA GLN A 94 -12.17 -17.83 11.76
C GLN A 94 -13.65 -17.84 11.37
N PRO A 95 -14.02 -18.36 10.18
CA PRO A 95 -13.13 -18.83 9.10
C PRO A 95 -12.42 -17.67 8.39
N PRO A 96 -11.21 -17.88 7.81
CA PRO A 96 -10.45 -16.83 7.17
C PRO A 96 -11.21 -16.24 6.00
N VAL A 97 -11.34 -14.91 6.00
CA VAL A 97 -11.98 -14.17 4.91
C VAL A 97 -11.04 -14.02 3.73
N LEU A 98 -9.74 -13.94 4.00
CA LEU A 98 -8.73 -13.67 2.98
C LEU A 98 -7.65 -14.75 3.02
N ARG A 99 -7.45 -15.44 1.91
CA ARG A 99 -6.29 -16.32 1.70
C ARG A 99 -5.07 -15.48 1.34
N ASP A 100 -3.90 -15.92 1.77
CA ASP A 100 -2.65 -15.25 1.41
C ASP A 100 -2.12 -15.74 0.04
N PRO A 101 -2.12 -14.94 -1.03
CA PRO A 101 -1.54 -15.32 -2.32
C PRO A 101 -0.01 -15.52 -2.26
N LYS A 102 0.66 -15.10 -1.18
CA LYS A 102 2.08 -15.40 -0.94
C LYS A 102 2.32 -16.80 -0.36
N SER A 103 1.28 -17.47 0.15
CA SER A 103 1.40 -18.84 0.65
C SER A 103 1.56 -19.88 -0.45
N ILE A 104 1.26 -19.51 -1.70
CA ILE A 104 1.45 -20.36 -2.87
C ILE A 104 2.90 -20.22 -3.32
N GLU A 105 3.68 -21.29 -3.17
CA GLU A 105 5.05 -21.33 -3.66
C GLU A 105 5.09 -21.36 -5.19
N SER A 106 6.08 -20.66 -5.77
CA SER A 106 6.36 -20.70 -7.20
C SER A 106 7.75 -21.25 -7.46
N PRO A 107 7.92 -22.09 -8.51
CA PRO A 107 9.24 -22.57 -8.92
C PRO A 107 10.13 -21.43 -9.46
N ILE A 108 9.54 -20.30 -9.85
CA ILE A 108 10.26 -19.12 -10.35
C ILE A 108 10.27 -18.05 -9.26
N THR A 109 11.47 -17.69 -8.80
CA THR A 109 11.67 -16.56 -7.89
C THR A 109 11.61 -15.25 -8.67
N GLN A 110 10.64 -14.40 -8.35
CA GLN A 110 10.61 -13.03 -8.84
C GLN A 110 11.25 -12.12 -7.80
N THR A 111 12.37 -11.49 -8.12
CA THR A 111 13.10 -10.63 -7.17
C THR A 111 13.07 -9.16 -7.57
N CYS A 112 12.91 -8.27 -6.60
CA CYS A 112 12.99 -6.82 -6.77
C CYS A 112 13.83 -6.23 -5.62
N VAL A 113 14.93 -5.55 -5.96
CA VAL A 113 15.86 -4.96 -4.97
C VAL A 113 16.32 -5.99 -3.91
N GLY A 114 16.60 -7.23 -4.34
CA GLY A 114 17.05 -8.32 -3.46
C GLY A 114 15.94 -9.02 -2.65
N TRP A 115 14.68 -8.60 -2.78
CA TRP A 115 13.54 -9.22 -2.10
C TRP A 115 12.74 -10.11 -3.04
N ASN A 116 12.30 -11.27 -2.58
CA ASN A 116 11.29 -12.05 -3.29
C ASN A 116 9.94 -11.31 -3.23
N VAL A 117 9.43 -10.93 -4.40
CA VAL A 117 8.18 -10.19 -4.60
C VAL A 117 7.10 -11.03 -5.28
N TYR A 118 7.35 -12.33 -5.46
CA TYR A 118 6.35 -13.23 -6.00
C TYR A 118 5.10 -13.28 -5.12
N PHE A 119 3.95 -13.34 -5.78
CA PHE A 119 2.68 -13.76 -5.19
C PHE A 119 1.73 -14.19 -6.32
N TYR A 120 0.82 -15.09 -6.00
CA TYR A 120 -0.16 -15.58 -6.95
C TYR A 120 -1.20 -14.50 -7.29
N ASN A 121 -1.37 -14.19 -8.58
CA ASN A 121 -2.22 -13.08 -9.03
C ASN A 121 -3.38 -13.50 -9.96
N ASP A 122 -3.50 -14.79 -10.30
CA ASP A 122 -4.62 -15.32 -11.08
C ASP A 122 -5.82 -15.58 -10.18
N LEU A 123 -6.69 -14.58 -10.07
CA LEU A 123 -7.88 -14.62 -9.22
C LEU A 123 -8.93 -15.65 -9.68
N THR A 124 -8.86 -16.15 -10.91
CA THR A 124 -9.84 -17.15 -11.41
C THR A 124 -9.66 -18.53 -10.77
N LYS A 125 -8.54 -18.73 -10.09
CA LYS A 125 -8.12 -20.00 -9.49
C LYS A 125 -7.92 -19.91 -7.98
N LEU A 126 -8.41 -18.83 -7.34
CA LEU A 126 -8.32 -18.58 -5.89
C LEU A 126 -9.62 -18.91 -5.15
#